data_AF-A0A3D4CRX5-F1
#
_entry.id   AF-A0A3D4CRX5-F1
#
_cell.length_a   1.000
_cell.length_b   1.000
_cell.length_c   1.000
_cell.angle_alpha   90.00
_cell.angle_beta   90.00
_cell.angle_gamma   90.00
#
_symmetry.space_group_name_H-M   'P 1'
#
loop_
_entity.id
_entity.type
_entity.pdbx_description
1 polymer ?
#
loop_
_entity_poly.entity_id
_entity_poly.type
_entity_poly.pdbx_seq_one_letter_code
_entity_poly.pdbx_strand_id
1 'polypeptide(L)'
;MSTDSAIPRAVKRSGWLDWIERVGNRLPHPMSLFIIGAIAVLVLSQIADFGNWSAEKTVLQEHPGGTTTKEVVEVTAKGLLVGDGAFWTIDNLVKNFTGFAPLGVVLVGMLGIGVAERSGAIGALLKVGMLITPARLLTPAMIFIGILSSMGLDAGYVVLPPIAAALYKSVGRSPLVGLAAAFVGVSAGFSANLFITGLDPMLAELSSEGAQILDSGRSVPATANWWFMIVSTILLTLVGWGVTAWIVEPRYANSSAEMGGPSALTEEDLQARSITPEEKRGLKAAGVVLGIFLVLLFRLVLPEGAPLSGKAHAPYDDFDRWVKAIVPLLFFCFLLPGVAYGIAAGRIRNDHDVAKMMGKTMADMGPYIV
;
A
#
# COMPACT_ATOMS: atom_id res chain seq x y z
N MET A 1 47.36 -0.34 35.90
CA MET A 1 47.33 -0.63 34.45
C MET A 1 45.88 -0.76 34.04
N SER A 2 45.28 0.34 33.62
CA SER A 2 43.91 0.41 33.09
C SER A 2 43.95 0.02 31.62
N THR A 3 43.27 -1.05 31.25
CA THR A 3 43.04 -1.43 29.85
C THR A 3 41.97 -0.51 29.28
N ASP A 4 42.41 0.52 28.56
CA ASP A 4 41.55 1.29 27.65
C ASP A 4 40.93 0.34 26.62
N SER A 5 39.63 0.09 26.74
CA SER A 5 38.83 -0.53 25.71
C SER A 5 38.66 0.48 24.57
N ALA A 6 39.61 0.46 23.62
CA ALA A 6 39.50 1.19 22.38
C ALA A 6 38.20 0.77 21.66
N ILE A 7 37.22 1.67 21.63
CA ILE A 7 36.05 1.58 20.77
C ILE A 7 36.58 1.35 19.34
N PRO A 8 36.18 0.28 18.63
CA PRO A 8 36.65 0.06 17.28
C PRO A 8 36.27 1.26 16.42
N ARG A 9 37.28 1.98 15.90
CA ARG A 9 37.08 3.07 14.95
C ARG A 9 36.20 2.57 13.81
N ALA A 10 35.05 3.21 13.60
CA ALA A 10 34.20 2.97 12.46
C ALA A 10 35.06 3.02 11.20
N VAL A 11 35.22 1.87 10.55
CA VAL A 11 35.89 1.77 9.26
C VAL A 11 35.12 2.69 8.33
N LYS A 12 35.70 3.82 7.91
CA LYS A 12 35.15 4.67 6.84
C LYS A 12 35.16 3.83 5.58
N ARG A 13 34.08 3.09 5.35
CA ARG A 13 33.80 2.50 4.06
C ARG A 13 33.31 3.66 3.18
N SER A 14 33.91 3.76 2.00
CA SER A 14 33.64 4.78 0.99
C SER A 14 33.01 4.13 -0.24
N GLY A 15 32.11 3.18 -0.01
CA GLY A 15 31.43 2.43 -1.05
C GLY A 15 30.21 3.16 -1.59
N TRP A 16 29.66 2.63 -2.68
CA TRP A 16 28.41 3.10 -3.26
C TRP A 16 27.23 3.03 -2.27
N LEU A 17 27.20 2.04 -1.36
CA LEU A 17 26.20 1.91 -0.29
C LEU A 17 26.27 3.09 0.69
N ASP A 18 27.48 3.49 1.11
CA ASP A 18 27.68 4.64 2.00
C ASP A 18 27.32 5.97 1.31
N TRP A 19 27.37 6.02 -0.03
CA TRP A 19 26.84 7.14 -0.79
C TRP A 19 25.32 7.17 -0.77
N ILE A 20 24.64 6.03 -1.00
CA ILE A 20 23.18 5.93 -0.92
C ILE A 20 22.70 6.34 0.48
N GLU A 21 23.34 5.81 1.53
CA GLU A 21 23.01 6.16 2.92
C GLU A 21 23.16 7.66 3.17
N ARG A 22 24.27 8.26 2.74
CA ARG A 22 24.50 9.71 2.90
C ARG A 22 23.51 10.56 2.13
N VAL A 23 23.12 10.15 0.92
CA VAL A 23 22.14 10.87 0.10
C VAL A 23 20.74 10.74 0.71
N GLY A 24 20.35 9.53 1.10
CA GLY A 24 19.07 9.27 1.77
C GLY A 24 18.93 10.08 3.06
N ASN A 25 19.97 10.09 3.91
CA ASN A 25 19.97 10.85 5.17
C ASN A 25 20.00 12.37 4.99
N ARG A 26 20.32 12.86 3.78
CA ARG A 26 20.36 14.30 3.49
C ARG A 26 19.02 14.85 3.03
N LEU A 27 18.10 14.00 2.56
CA LEU A 27 16.76 14.42 2.19
C LEU A 27 16.00 14.81 3.46
N PRO A 28 15.43 16.03 3.54
CA PRO A 28 14.61 16.41 4.66
C PRO A 28 13.32 15.59 4.68
N HIS A 29 12.65 15.59 5.83
CA HIS A 29 11.37 14.89 6.00
C HIS A 29 10.38 15.28 4.87
N PRO A 30 9.56 14.35 4.33
CA PRO A 30 8.62 14.65 3.23
C PRO A 30 7.74 15.88 3.50
N MET A 31 7.19 16.03 4.71
CA MET A 31 6.46 17.23 5.11
C MET A 31 7.25 18.54 4.90
N SER A 32 8.54 18.56 5.24
CA SER A 32 9.40 19.73 4.98
C SER A 32 9.59 19.98 3.47
N LEU A 33 9.67 18.94 2.64
CA LEU A 33 9.74 19.10 1.18
C LEU A 33 8.46 19.73 0.64
N PHE A 34 7.29 19.33 1.12
CA PHE A 34 6.01 19.93 0.71
C PHE A 34 5.88 21.38 1.18
N ILE A 35 6.32 21.72 2.40
CA ILE A 35 6.34 23.11 2.89
C ILE A 35 7.26 23.98 2.01
N ILE A 36 8.48 23.49 1.72
CA ILE A 36 9.42 24.18 0.84
C ILE A 36 8.81 24.37 -0.56
N GLY A 37 8.18 23.33 -1.11
CA GLY A 37 7.49 23.38 -2.39
C GLY A 37 6.35 24.41 -2.40
N ALA A 38 5.51 24.44 -1.36
CA ALA A 38 4.43 25.40 -1.22
C ALA A 38 4.93 26.85 -1.16
N ILE A 39 5.98 27.11 -0.35
CA ILE A 39 6.62 28.43 -0.28
C ILE A 39 7.23 28.79 -1.63
N ALA A 40 7.88 27.84 -2.32
CA ALA A 40 8.43 28.07 -3.64
C ALA A 40 7.33 28.44 -4.65
N VAL A 41 6.18 27.77 -4.65
CA VAL A 41 5.03 28.12 -5.51
C VAL A 41 4.51 29.52 -5.21
N LEU A 42 4.38 29.91 -3.94
CA LEU A 42 3.97 31.26 -3.56
C LEU A 42 4.93 32.33 -4.12
N VAL A 43 6.23 32.13 -3.96
CA VAL A 43 7.25 33.08 -4.46
C VAL A 43 7.32 33.09 -5.98
N LEU A 44 7.36 31.93 -6.62
CA LEU A 44 7.46 31.81 -8.08
C LEU A 44 6.22 32.34 -8.78
N SER A 45 5.02 32.12 -8.23
CA SER A 45 3.79 32.71 -8.77
C SER A 45 3.85 34.23 -8.77
N GLN A 46 4.40 34.84 -7.71
CA GLN A 46 4.55 36.29 -7.61
C GLN A 46 5.57 36.86 -8.60
N ILE A 47 6.69 36.14 -8.82
CA ILE A 47 7.70 36.53 -9.81
C ILE A 47 7.11 36.45 -11.22
N ALA A 48 6.36 35.40 -11.53
CA ALA A 48 5.74 35.20 -12.84
C ALA A 48 4.66 36.26 -13.13
N ASP A 49 3.86 36.60 -12.12
CA ASP A 49 2.85 37.66 -12.19
C ASP A 49 3.49 39.04 -12.42
N PHE A 50 4.53 39.38 -11.67
CA PHE A 50 5.29 40.62 -11.87
C PHE A 50 5.94 40.69 -13.27
N GLY A 51 6.38 39.55 -13.79
CA GLY A 51 6.93 39.42 -15.14
C GLY A 51 5.89 39.40 -16.25
N ASN A 52 4.59 39.45 -15.94
CA ASN A 52 3.47 39.29 -16.88
C ASN A 52 3.61 38.04 -17.76
N TRP A 53 4.01 36.91 -17.17
CA TRP A 53 4.17 35.67 -17.91
C TRP A 53 2.81 35.17 -18.41
N SER A 54 2.74 34.81 -19.70
CA SER A 54 1.59 34.16 -20.30
C SER A 54 2.01 32.95 -21.14
N ALA A 55 1.08 32.02 -21.30
CA ALA A 55 1.24 30.84 -22.13
C ALA A 55 -0.07 30.51 -22.83
N GLU A 56 0.01 29.90 -24.01
CA GLU A 56 -1.15 29.37 -24.70
C GLU A 56 -1.48 27.97 -24.17
N LYS A 57 -2.72 27.77 -23.73
CA LYS A 57 -3.23 26.46 -23.32
C LYS A 57 -4.41 26.08 -24.21
N THR A 58 -4.35 24.88 -24.79
CA THR A 58 -5.54 24.30 -25.41
C THR A 58 -6.47 23.79 -24.33
N VAL A 59 -7.69 24.33 -24.27
CA VAL A 59 -8.75 23.91 -23.36
C VAL A 59 -9.92 23.34 -24.16
N LEU A 60 -10.66 22.44 -23.54
CA LEU A 60 -11.95 21.99 -24.05
C LEU A 60 -13.01 22.96 -23.54
N GLN A 61 -13.69 23.67 -24.45
CA GLN A 61 -14.75 24.60 -24.09
C GLN A 61 -16.09 24.06 -24.58
N GLU A 62 -17.09 24.07 -23.69
CA GLU A 62 -18.44 23.65 -24.00
C GLU A 62 -19.26 24.87 -24.46
N HIS A 63 -19.74 24.85 -25.70
CA HIS A 63 -20.53 25.95 -26.24
C HIS A 63 -22.04 25.75 -25.97
N PRO A 64 -22.84 26.83 -25.95
CA PRO A 64 -24.29 26.75 -25.92
C PRO A 64 -24.79 25.90 -27.12
N GLY A 65 -25.34 24.72 -26.83
CA GLY A 65 -25.68 23.71 -27.85
C GLY A 65 -25.01 22.34 -27.63
N GLY A 66 -24.14 22.19 -26.63
CA GLY A 66 -23.54 20.90 -26.24
C GLY A 66 -22.36 20.46 -27.11
N THR A 67 -21.87 21.34 -27.98
CA THR A 67 -20.66 21.09 -28.77
C THR A 67 -19.42 21.49 -27.97
N THR A 68 -18.54 20.52 -27.71
CA THR A 68 -17.22 20.77 -27.12
C THR A 68 -16.18 20.98 -28.22
N THR A 69 -15.51 22.12 -28.21
CA THR A 69 -14.42 22.43 -29.15
C THR A 69 -13.10 22.57 -28.39
N LYS A 70 -11.98 22.34 -29.09
CA LYS A 70 -10.64 22.65 -28.58
C LYS A 70 -10.31 24.08 -28.94
N GLU A 71 -10.21 24.95 -27.96
CA GLU A 71 -9.82 26.34 -28.15
C GLU A 71 -8.45 26.60 -27.52
N VAL A 72 -7.65 27.43 -28.19
CA VAL A 72 -6.39 27.93 -27.63
C VAL A 72 -6.73 29.20 -26.86
N VAL A 73 -6.51 29.16 -25.55
CA VAL A 73 -6.75 30.29 -24.65
C VAL A 73 -5.42 30.72 -24.05
N GLU A 74 -5.20 32.03 -23.99
CA GLU A 74 -4.06 32.59 -23.27
C GLU A 74 -4.32 32.51 -21.77
N VAL A 75 -3.44 31.82 -21.05
CA VAL A 75 -3.42 31.75 -19.59
C VAL A 75 -2.27 32.61 -19.06
N THR A 76 -2.62 33.53 -18.17
CA THR A 76 -1.65 34.39 -17.49
C THR A 76 -1.30 33.85 -16.12
N ALA A 77 -0.06 34.06 -15.68
CA ALA A 77 0.32 33.82 -14.31
C ALA A 77 -0.48 34.75 -13.38
N LYS A 78 -0.86 34.25 -12.20
CA LYS A 78 -1.51 35.04 -11.15
C LYS A 78 -0.72 34.92 -9.87
N GLY A 79 -0.35 36.06 -9.29
CA GLY A 79 0.40 36.11 -8.05
C GLY A 79 -0.48 35.63 -6.89
N LEU A 80 0.08 34.81 -6.01
CA LEU A 80 -0.63 34.33 -4.81
C LEU A 80 -0.37 35.20 -3.57
N LEU A 81 0.52 36.20 -3.66
CA LEU A 81 0.87 37.09 -2.55
C LEU A 81 0.27 38.50 -2.69
N VAL A 82 -0.41 38.80 -3.80
CA VAL A 82 -1.21 40.04 -4.00
C VAL A 82 -2.58 39.91 -3.35
N GLY A 83 -3.30 41.03 -3.16
CA GLY A 83 -4.54 41.08 -2.37
C GLY A 83 -5.53 39.92 -2.62
N ASP A 84 -5.98 39.76 -3.87
CA ASP A 84 -6.93 38.70 -4.23
C ASP A 84 -6.32 37.29 -4.18
N GLY A 85 -5.04 37.14 -4.56
CA GLY A 85 -4.33 35.86 -4.52
C GLY A 85 -4.07 35.36 -3.10
N ALA A 86 -3.74 36.27 -2.18
CA ALA A 86 -3.54 35.98 -0.76
C ALA A 86 -4.86 35.61 -0.10
N PHE A 87 -5.95 36.33 -0.41
CA PHE A 87 -7.29 35.96 0.02
C PHE A 87 -7.68 34.57 -0.50
N TRP A 88 -7.49 34.31 -1.80
CA TRP A 88 -7.78 33.00 -2.40
C TRP A 88 -6.98 31.88 -1.74
N THR A 89 -5.69 32.11 -1.49
CA THR A 89 -4.81 31.13 -0.84
C THR A 89 -5.35 30.76 0.53
N ILE A 90 -5.70 31.75 1.36
CA ILE A 90 -6.22 31.54 2.72
C ILE A 90 -7.63 30.89 2.70
N ASP A 91 -8.54 31.39 1.86
CA ASP A 91 -9.92 30.88 1.75
C ASP A 91 -9.96 29.41 1.31
N ASN A 92 -9.01 28.98 0.47
CA ASN A 92 -8.99 27.63 -0.07
C ASN A 92 -8.13 26.64 0.73
N LEU A 93 -7.40 27.04 1.79
CA LEU A 93 -6.55 26.12 2.57
C LEU A 93 -7.31 24.88 3.04
N VAL A 94 -8.46 25.06 3.70
CA VAL A 94 -9.26 23.96 4.24
C VAL A 94 -10.00 23.20 3.11
N LYS A 95 -10.49 23.92 2.09
CA LYS A 95 -11.18 23.32 0.94
C LYS A 95 -10.24 22.40 0.16
N ASN A 96 -9.00 22.82 -0.08
CA ASN A 96 -7.98 22.03 -0.76
C ASN A 96 -7.60 20.80 0.07
N PHE A 97 -7.40 20.95 1.38
CA PHE A 97 -7.07 19.84 2.27
C PHE A 97 -8.19 18.79 2.33
N THR A 98 -9.42 19.21 2.60
CA THR A 98 -10.58 18.31 2.72
C THR A 98 -11.07 17.77 1.38
N GLY A 99 -10.88 18.54 0.31
CA GLY A 99 -11.21 18.16 -1.07
C GLY A 99 -10.13 17.32 -1.74
N PHE A 100 -8.99 17.09 -1.08
CA PHE A 100 -7.94 16.23 -1.61
C PHE A 100 -8.43 14.79 -1.68
N ALA A 101 -8.82 14.35 -2.88
CA ALA A 101 -9.48 13.08 -3.11
C ALA A 101 -8.78 11.85 -2.48
N PRO A 102 -7.43 11.72 -2.52
CA PRO A 102 -6.73 10.61 -1.89
C PRO A 102 -6.97 10.51 -0.37
N LEU A 103 -7.16 11.64 0.33
CA LEU A 103 -7.29 11.68 1.78
C LEU A 103 -8.48 10.85 2.26
N GLY A 104 -9.67 11.14 1.74
CA GLY A 104 -10.89 10.44 2.15
C GLY A 104 -10.86 8.96 1.74
N VAL A 105 -10.36 8.69 0.53
CA VAL A 105 -10.27 7.34 -0.03
C VAL A 105 -9.38 6.43 0.81
N VAL A 106 -8.17 6.89 1.13
CA VAL A 106 -7.22 6.12 1.93
C VAL A 106 -7.76 5.90 3.34
N LEU A 107 -8.22 6.95 4.02
CA LEU A 107 -8.70 6.82 5.40
C LEU A 107 -9.85 5.81 5.52
N VAL A 108 -10.82 5.87 4.60
CA VAL A 108 -11.96 4.92 4.62
C VAL A 108 -11.50 3.49 4.32
N GLY A 109 -10.66 3.28 3.30
CA GLY A 109 -10.13 1.95 2.99
C GLY A 109 -9.33 1.35 4.15
N MET A 110 -8.52 2.19 4.79
CA MET A 110 -7.67 1.84 5.93
C MET A 110 -8.46 1.40 7.15
N LEU A 111 -9.64 1.98 7.41
CA LEU A 111 -10.48 1.56 8.54
C LEU A 111 -10.85 0.07 8.47
N GLY A 112 -11.19 -0.44 7.29
CA GLY A 112 -11.55 -1.85 7.09
C GLY A 112 -10.34 -2.77 7.19
N ILE A 113 -9.26 -2.41 6.48
CA ILE A 113 -7.99 -3.16 6.48
C ILE A 113 -7.40 -3.21 7.90
N GLY A 114 -7.39 -2.10 8.62
CA GLY A 114 -6.85 -2.00 9.97
C GLY A 114 -7.59 -2.86 10.98
N VAL A 115 -8.92 -3.06 10.85
CA VAL A 115 -9.64 -4.02 11.70
C VAL A 115 -9.26 -5.46 11.35
N ALA A 116 -9.16 -5.81 10.06
CA ALA A 116 -8.71 -7.14 9.63
C ALA A 116 -7.28 -7.46 10.09
N GLU A 117 -6.39 -6.48 10.04
CA GLU A 117 -5.02 -6.59 10.48
C GLU A 117 -4.93 -6.71 12.01
N ARG A 118 -5.54 -5.78 12.75
CA ARG A 118 -5.44 -5.73 14.23
C ARG A 118 -6.21 -6.84 14.93
N SER A 119 -7.29 -7.35 14.32
CA SER A 119 -7.92 -8.59 14.78
C SER A 119 -6.97 -9.79 14.58
N GLY A 120 -5.99 -9.68 13.69
CA GLY A 120 -5.02 -10.71 13.33
C GLY A 120 -5.51 -11.68 12.27
N ALA A 121 -6.59 -11.36 11.56
CA ALA A 121 -7.12 -12.16 10.47
C ALA A 121 -6.11 -12.28 9.32
N ILE A 122 -5.51 -11.15 8.92
CA ILE A 122 -4.50 -11.11 7.85
C ILE A 122 -3.26 -11.90 8.24
N GLY A 123 -2.72 -11.66 9.43
CA GLY A 123 -1.53 -12.39 9.92
C GLY A 123 -1.76 -13.90 9.98
N ALA A 124 -2.92 -14.34 10.49
CA ALA A 124 -3.27 -15.77 10.54
C ALA A 124 -3.45 -16.37 9.13
N LEU A 125 -4.06 -15.65 8.19
CA LEU A 125 -4.25 -16.10 6.82
C LEU A 125 -2.90 -16.28 6.09
N LEU A 126 -2.02 -15.28 6.22
CA LEU A 126 -0.66 -15.33 5.69
C LEU A 126 0.13 -16.49 6.29
N LYS A 127 0.02 -16.71 7.61
CA LYS A 127 0.62 -17.84 8.32
C LYS A 127 0.13 -19.18 7.78
N VAL A 128 -1.19 -19.39 7.61
CA VAL A 128 -1.74 -20.60 6.97
C VAL A 128 -1.14 -20.81 5.60
N GLY A 129 -1.15 -19.78 4.74
CA GLY A 129 -0.68 -19.87 3.36
C GLY A 129 0.76 -20.40 3.28
N MET A 130 1.63 -19.95 4.19
CA MET A 130 3.00 -20.43 4.26
C MET A 130 3.11 -21.88 4.76
N LEU A 131 2.36 -22.24 5.80
CA LEU A 131 2.46 -23.56 6.44
C LEU A 131 1.92 -24.71 5.58
N ILE A 132 0.96 -24.44 4.69
CA ILE A 132 0.43 -25.45 3.76
C ILE A 132 1.33 -25.66 2.53
N THR A 133 2.38 -24.86 2.37
CA THR A 133 3.23 -24.89 1.18
C THR A 133 4.18 -26.10 1.18
N PRO A 134 4.26 -26.90 0.10
CA PRO A 134 5.24 -27.97 -0.03
C PRO A 134 6.68 -27.45 -0.01
N ALA A 135 7.60 -28.21 0.62
CA ALA A 135 9.00 -27.82 0.78
C ALA A 135 9.71 -27.39 -0.54
N ARG A 136 9.36 -28.02 -1.67
CA ARG A 136 9.93 -27.68 -2.99
C ARG A 136 9.51 -26.30 -3.51
N LEU A 137 8.32 -25.85 -3.15
CA LEU A 137 7.77 -24.56 -3.55
C LEU A 137 7.91 -23.49 -2.46
N LEU A 138 8.66 -23.77 -1.40
CA LEU A 138 8.79 -22.87 -0.27
C LEU A 138 9.28 -21.49 -0.70
N THR A 139 10.37 -21.41 -1.46
CA THR A 139 10.94 -20.14 -1.95
C THR A 139 9.97 -19.32 -2.81
N PRO A 140 9.41 -19.85 -3.92
CA PRO A 140 8.47 -19.08 -4.73
C PRO A 140 7.20 -18.71 -3.96
N ALA A 141 6.71 -19.58 -3.08
CA ALA A 141 5.54 -19.27 -2.26
C ALA A 141 5.81 -18.17 -1.24
N MET A 142 6.98 -18.14 -0.59
CA MET A 142 7.31 -17.07 0.38
C MET A 142 7.32 -15.72 -0.31
N ILE A 143 7.90 -15.63 -1.51
CA ILE A 143 7.95 -14.39 -2.28
C ILE A 143 6.55 -14.01 -2.75
N PHE A 144 5.79 -14.96 -3.28
CA PHE A 144 4.41 -14.74 -3.73
C PHE A 144 3.49 -14.26 -2.61
N ILE A 145 3.50 -14.94 -1.45
CA ILE A 145 2.74 -14.55 -0.27
C ILE A 145 3.24 -13.20 0.27
N GLY A 146 4.55 -12.95 0.21
CA GLY A 146 5.14 -11.64 0.50
C GLY A 146 4.56 -10.54 -0.36
N ILE A 147 4.50 -10.72 -1.68
CA ILE A 147 3.91 -9.77 -2.62
C ILE A 147 2.42 -9.55 -2.27
N LEU A 148 1.65 -10.61 -2.05
CA LEU A 148 0.22 -10.51 -1.72
C LEU A 148 -0.04 -9.82 -0.37
N SER A 149 0.93 -9.82 0.54
CA SER A 149 0.77 -9.25 1.88
C SER A 149 0.61 -7.73 1.92
N SER A 150 0.86 -7.02 0.82
CA SER A 150 0.57 -5.58 0.71
C SER A 150 -0.91 -5.24 0.92
N MET A 151 -1.81 -6.22 0.77
CA MET A 151 -3.23 -6.10 1.17
C MET A 151 -3.41 -5.80 2.66
N GLY A 152 -2.44 -6.21 3.48
CA GLY A 152 -2.42 -6.07 4.93
C GLY A 152 -1.43 -5.04 5.45
N LEU A 153 -0.96 -4.13 4.59
CA LEU A 153 -0.05 -3.02 4.92
C LEU A 153 1.27 -3.49 5.56
N ASP A 154 1.31 -3.56 6.90
CA ASP A 154 2.51 -3.88 7.69
C ASP A 154 2.52 -5.32 8.18
N ALA A 155 1.40 -6.04 8.09
CA ALA A 155 1.30 -7.45 8.49
C ALA A 155 2.35 -8.31 7.80
N GLY A 156 2.66 -8.01 6.53
CA GLY A 156 3.71 -8.67 5.76
C GLY A 156 5.08 -8.58 6.41
N TYR A 157 5.49 -7.37 6.85
CA TYR A 157 6.80 -7.12 7.44
C TYR A 157 6.97 -7.74 8.83
N VAL A 158 5.89 -7.82 9.60
CA VAL A 158 5.95 -8.30 10.98
C VAL A 158 5.78 -9.82 11.05
N VAL A 159 4.88 -10.40 10.25
CA VAL A 159 4.47 -11.80 10.39
C VAL A 159 5.27 -12.74 9.50
N LEU A 160 5.58 -12.35 8.26
CA LEU A 160 6.18 -13.27 7.29
C LEU A 160 7.64 -13.63 7.58
N PRO A 161 8.54 -12.69 7.92
CA PRO A 161 9.96 -13.02 8.06
C PRO A 161 10.27 -14.08 9.12
N PRO A 162 9.71 -14.03 10.35
CA PRO A 162 9.93 -15.08 11.35
C PRO A 162 9.41 -16.46 10.90
N ILE A 163 8.24 -16.50 10.26
CA ILE A 163 7.65 -17.77 9.81
C ILE A 163 8.45 -18.35 8.64
N ALA A 164 8.89 -17.51 7.70
CA ALA A 164 9.74 -17.93 6.60
C ALA A 164 11.08 -18.48 7.11
N ALA A 165 11.71 -17.82 8.08
CA ALA A 165 12.93 -18.31 8.71
C ALA A 165 12.73 -19.70 9.36
N ALA A 166 11.68 -19.85 10.18
CA ALA A 166 11.34 -21.12 10.82
C ALA A 166 11.04 -22.25 9.82
N LEU A 167 10.33 -21.94 8.73
CA LEU A 167 10.02 -22.92 7.68
C LEU A 167 11.26 -23.35 6.90
N TYR A 168 12.15 -22.42 6.54
CA TYR A 168 13.41 -22.77 5.86
C TYR A 168 14.27 -23.68 6.73
N LYS A 169 14.40 -23.31 8.00
CA LYS A 169 15.14 -24.06 8.99
C LYS A 169 14.65 -25.49 9.15
N SER A 170 13.32 -25.67 9.13
CA SER A 170 12.69 -26.98 9.26
C SER A 170 12.93 -27.97 8.12
N VAL A 171 13.30 -27.47 6.95
CA VAL A 171 13.63 -28.29 5.77
C VAL A 171 15.14 -28.34 5.52
N GLY A 172 15.95 -27.97 6.52
CA GLY A 172 17.41 -27.97 6.44
C GLY A 172 17.99 -26.86 5.56
N ARG A 173 17.22 -25.80 5.29
CA ARG A 173 17.66 -24.63 4.50
C ARG A 173 18.05 -23.48 5.42
N SER A 174 18.81 -22.51 4.88
CA SER A 174 19.23 -21.33 5.62
C SER A 174 18.02 -20.47 6.05
N PRO A 175 17.83 -20.18 7.36
CA PRO A 175 16.78 -19.28 7.82
C PRO A 175 16.98 -17.84 7.35
N LEU A 176 18.23 -17.41 7.16
CA LEU A 176 18.56 -16.07 6.64
C LEU A 176 18.06 -15.90 5.20
N VAL A 177 18.17 -16.95 4.38
CA VAL A 177 17.61 -16.95 3.01
C VAL A 177 16.08 -16.87 3.06
N GLY A 178 15.44 -17.59 3.99
CA GLY A 178 13.98 -17.51 4.18
C GLY A 178 13.51 -16.11 4.58
N LEU A 179 14.20 -15.49 5.54
CA LEU A 179 13.96 -14.12 5.98
C LEU A 179 14.12 -13.12 4.82
N ALA A 180 15.21 -13.24 4.05
CA ALA A 180 15.45 -12.40 2.89
C ALA A 180 14.38 -12.60 1.79
N ALA A 181 13.97 -13.84 1.52
CA ALA A 181 12.95 -14.15 0.52
C ALA A 181 11.59 -13.51 0.89
N ALA A 182 11.16 -13.64 2.15
CA ALA A 182 9.96 -12.98 2.62
C ALA A 182 10.09 -11.45 2.55
N PHE A 183 11.20 -10.89 3.03
CA PHE A 183 11.42 -9.45 3.02
C PHE A 183 11.41 -8.85 1.60
N VAL A 184 12.05 -9.52 0.64
CA VAL A 184 12.03 -9.11 -0.77
C VAL A 184 10.62 -9.19 -1.34
N GLY A 185 9.87 -10.26 -1.03
CA GLY A 185 8.48 -10.38 -1.45
C GLY A 185 7.61 -9.21 -0.97
N VAL A 186 7.72 -8.85 0.32
CA VAL A 186 6.97 -7.73 0.90
C VAL A 186 7.42 -6.39 0.33
N SER A 187 8.72 -6.15 0.27
CA SER A 187 9.28 -4.83 -0.06
C SER A 187 9.30 -4.54 -1.56
N ALA A 188 9.87 -5.44 -2.37
CA ALA A 188 9.94 -5.26 -3.82
C ALA A 188 8.59 -5.51 -4.51
N GLY A 189 7.71 -6.25 -3.85
CA GLY A 189 6.37 -6.58 -4.33
C GLY A 189 5.27 -5.58 -4.00
N PHE A 190 5.56 -4.52 -3.24
CA PHE A 190 4.53 -3.71 -2.58
C PHE A 190 3.40 -3.21 -3.49
N SER A 191 3.75 -2.70 -4.68
CA SER A 191 2.77 -2.20 -5.67
C SER A 191 2.17 -3.29 -6.57
N ALA A 192 2.62 -4.54 -6.50
CA ALA A 192 2.10 -5.63 -7.30
C ALA A 192 1.16 -6.50 -6.45
N ASN A 193 -0.01 -6.83 -6.98
CA ASN A 193 -0.94 -7.73 -6.31
C ASN A 193 -1.92 -8.37 -7.32
N LEU A 194 -2.53 -9.49 -6.93
CA LEU A 194 -3.62 -10.10 -7.70
C LEU A 194 -4.95 -9.34 -7.53
N PHE A 195 -5.11 -8.63 -6.41
CA PHE A 195 -6.31 -7.89 -6.06
C PHE A 195 -6.01 -6.40 -5.94
N ILE A 196 -7.04 -5.58 -6.13
CA ILE A 196 -6.97 -4.17 -5.79
C ILE A 196 -6.76 -4.02 -4.28
N THR A 197 -5.77 -3.23 -3.90
CA THR A 197 -5.38 -2.91 -2.53
C THR A 197 -5.80 -1.48 -2.16
N GLY A 198 -5.51 -1.05 -0.93
CA GLY A 198 -5.72 0.35 -0.54
C GLY A 198 -4.83 1.36 -1.29
N LEU A 199 -3.74 0.88 -1.90
CA LEU A 199 -2.77 1.72 -2.62
C LEU A 199 -3.30 2.17 -3.98
N ASP A 200 -4.08 1.34 -4.67
CA ASP A 200 -4.45 1.61 -6.06
C ASP A 200 -5.44 2.76 -6.22
N PRO A 201 -6.52 2.87 -5.41
CA PRO A 201 -7.36 4.05 -5.43
C PRO A 201 -6.56 5.33 -5.10
N MET A 202 -5.62 5.26 -4.16
CA MET A 202 -4.77 6.41 -3.81
C MET A 202 -3.94 6.89 -5.00
N LEU A 203 -3.24 5.97 -5.68
CA LEU A 203 -2.42 6.33 -6.85
C LEU A 203 -3.27 6.80 -8.03
N ALA A 204 -4.46 6.22 -8.21
CA ALA A 204 -5.39 6.62 -9.26
C ALA A 204 -5.91 8.06 -9.04
N GLU A 205 -6.25 8.43 -7.80
CA GLU A 205 -6.67 9.80 -7.47
C GLU A 205 -5.52 10.80 -7.65
N LEU A 206 -4.30 10.48 -7.16
CA LEU A 206 -3.12 11.33 -7.40
C LEU A 206 -2.83 11.53 -8.89
N SER A 207 -3.00 10.47 -9.70
CA SER A 207 -2.80 10.53 -11.15
C SER A 207 -3.90 11.35 -11.83
N SER A 208 -5.13 11.28 -11.31
CA SER A 208 -6.28 12.06 -11.81
C SER A 208 -6.06 13.55 -11.57
N GLU A 209 -5.69 13.94 -10.34
CA GLU A 209 -5.34 15.33 -9.99
C GLU A 209 -4.24 15.88 -10.90
N GLY A 210 -3.19 15.09 -11.14
CA GLY A 210 -2.12 15.48 -12.07
C GLY A 210 -2.60 15.64 -13.52
N ALA A 211 -3.49 14.76 -13.99
CA ALA A 211 -4.04 14.81 -15.34
C ALA A 211 -5.01 16.00 -15.54
N GLN A 212 -5.75 16.37 -14.49
CA GLN A 212 -6.73 17.46 -14.52
C GLN A 212 -6.12 18.85 -14.69
N ILE A 213 -4.82 18.99 -14.43
CA ILE A 213 -4.06 20.20 -14.79
C ILE A 213 -4.14 20.48 -16.30
N LEU A 214 -4.16 19.43 -17.13
CA LEU A 214 -4.24 19.52 -18.59
C LEU A 214 -5.68 19.39 -19.09
N ASP A 215 -6.42 18.39 -18.60
CA ASP A 215 -7.78 18.05 -19.03
C ASP A 215 -8.67 17.82 -17.81
N SER A 216 -9.50 18.81 -17.49
CA SER A 216 -10.34 18.82 -16.28
C SER A 216 -11.34 17.67 -16.20
N GLY A 217 -11.71 17.06 -17.33
CA GLY A 217 -12.60 15.90 -17.36
C GLY A 217 -11.86 14.56 -17.20
N ARG A 218 -10.53 14.56 -17.06
CA ARG A 218 -9.75 13.34 -17.02
C ARG A 218 -9.76 12.73 -15.62
N SER A 219 -10.08 11.44 -15.58
CA SER A 219 -9.98 10.61 -14.38
C SER A 219 -9.28 9.30 -14.69
N VAL A 220 -8.63 8.75 -13.67
CA VAL A 220 -7.92 7.47 -13.73
C VAL A 220 -8.67 6.50 -12.80
N PRO A 221 -9.17 5.37 -13.31
CA PRO A 221 -9.86 4.40 -12.47
C PRO A 221 -8.86 3.64 -11.58
N ALA A 222 -9.28 3.24 -10.38
CA ALA A 222 -8.46 2.40 -9.49
C ALA A 222 -8.01 1.07 -10.12
N THR A 223 -8.74 0.59 -11.13
CA THR A 223 -8.42 -0.64 -11.88
C THR A 223 -7.46 -0.42 -13.04
N ALA A 224 -7.01 0.81 -13.31
CA ALA A 224 -6.17 1.14 -14.48
C ALA A 224 -4.91 0.26 -14.59
N ASN A 225 -4.29 -0.07 -13.45
CA ASN A 225 -3.08 -0.87 -13.39
C ASN A 225 -3.33 -2.35 -13.11
N TRP A 226 -4.58 -2.80 -12.96
CA TRP A 226 -4.86 -4.11 -12.38
C TRP A 226 -4.26 -5.28 -13.16
N TRP A 227 -4.40 -5.29 -14.48
CA TRP A 227 -3.78 -6.31 -15.34
C TRP A 227 -2.25 -6.29 -15.28
N PHE A 228 -1.67 -5.09 -15.24
CA PHE A 228 -0.23 -4.92 -15.09
C PHE A 228 0.26 -5.45 -13.75
N MET A 229 -0.48 -5.20 -12.67
CA MET A 229 -0.18 -5.73 -11.33
C MET A 229 -0.24 -7.25 -11.29
N ILE A 230 -1.26 -7.87 -11.87
CA ILE A 230 -1.41 -9.34 -11.92
C ILE A 230 -0.20 -9.97 -12.60
N VAL A 231 0.20 -9.45 -13.76
CA VAL A 231 1.37 -9.95 -14.50
C VAL A 231 2.65 -9.69 -13.71
N SER A 232 2.77 -8.52 -13.08
CA SER A 232 3.91 -8.15 -12.25
C SER A 232 4.07 -9.06 -11.03
N THR A 233 2.98 -9.46 -10.37
CA THR A 233 3.02 -10.42 -9.24
C THR A 233 3.65 -11.74 -9.66
N ILE A 234 3.24 -12.27 -10.82
CA ILE A 234 3.79 -13.52 -11.35
C ILE A 234 5.27 -13.33 -11.72
N LEU A 235 5.58 -12.26 -12.46
CA LEU A 235 6.94 -11.97 -12.91
C LEU A 235 7.90 -11.79 -11.71
N LEU A 236 7.54 -10.96 -10.73
CA LEU A 236 8.35 -10.70 -9.55
C LEU A 236 8.53 -11.96 -8.69
N THR A 237 7.50 -12.82 -8.62
CA THR A 237 7.62 -14.12 -7.96
C THR A 237 8.67 -15.00 -8.66
N LEU A 238 8.61 -15.10 -9.99
CA LEU A 238 9.55 -15.93 -10.75
C LEU A 238 10.98 -15.38 -10.71
N VAL A 239 11.15 -14.07 -10.86
CA VAL A 239 12.46 -13.40 -10.79
C VAL A 239 13.04 -13.52 -9.40
N GLY A 240 12.27 -13.19 -8.36
CA GLY A 240 12.69 -13.33 -6.98
C GLY A 240 13.06 -14.77 -6.65
N TRP A 241 12.24 -15.74 -7.07
CA TRP A 241 12.55 -17.16 -6.90
C TRP A 241 13.84 -17.55 -7.60
N GLY A 242 14.03 -17.17 -8.86
CA GLY A 242 15.24 -17.48 -9.63
C GLY A 242 16.50 -16.91 -8.98
N VAL A 243 16.46 -15.63 -8.57
CA VAL A 243 17.57 -14.99 -7.86
C VAL A 243 17.86 -15.69 -6.54
N THR A 244 16.82 -15.98 -5.73
CA THR A 244 17.01 -16.66 -4.45
C THR A 244 17.56 -18.07 -4.64
N ALA A 245 16.97 -18.89 -5.51
CA ALA A 245 17.32 -20.30 -5.66
C ALA A 245 18.68 -20.52 -6.34
N TRP A 246 19.04 -19.68 -7.32
CA TRP A 246 20.26 -19.89 -8.12
C TRP A 246 21.46 -19.04 -7.69
N ILE A 247 21.23 -17.90 -7.02
CA ILE A 247 22.31 -16.97 -6.64
C ILE A 247 22.50 -16.93 -5.13
N VAL A 248 21.42 -16.69 -4.38
CA VAL A 248 21.51 -16.44 -2.93
C VAL A 248 21.66 -17.75 -2.14
N GLU A 249 20.75 -18.71 -2.33
CA GLU A 249 20.70 -19.94 -1.56
C GLU A 249 21.98 -20.79 -1.66
N PRO A 250 22.61 -20.98 -2.84
CA PRO A 250 23.85 -21.75 -2.96
C PRO A 250 25.01 -21.16 -2.16
N ARG A 251 25.02 -19.84 -1.94
CA ARG A 251 26.05 -19.14 -1.17
C ARG A 251 25.97 -19.45 0.33
N TYR A 252 24.78 -19.79 0.83
CA TYR A 252 24.55 -20.06 2.26
C TYR A 252 24.37 -21.55 2.58
N ALA A 253 24.14 -22.40 1.58
CA ALA A 253 23.89 -23.84 1.78
C ALA A 253 25.03 -24.56 2.53
N ASN A 254 26.28 -24.15 2.31
CA ASN A 254 27.47 -24.77 2.93
C ASN A 254 28.13 -23.89 4.01
N SER A 255 27.49 -22.80 4.42
CA SER A 255 28.01 -21.89 5.44
C SER A 255 27.68 -22.40 6.84
N SER A 256 28.46 -22.01 7.85
CA SER A 256 28.12 -22.30 9.25
C SER A 256 26.87 -21.54 9.69
N ALA A 257 26.19 -22.01 10.75
CA ALA A 257 25.02 -21.32 11.30
C ALA A 257 25.32 -19.86 11.71
N GLU A 258 26.51 -19.61 12.27
CA GLU A 258 26.98 -18.25 12.62
C GLU A 258 27.11 -17.32 11.40
N MET A 259 27.41 -17.88 10.24
CA MET A 259 27.49 -17.17 8.96
C MET A 259 26.17 -17.20 8.17
N GLY A 260 25.07 -17.60 8.82
CA GLY A 260 23.73 -17.64 8.22
C GLY A 260 23.41 -18.91 7.43
N GLY A 261 24.14 -20.01 7.63
CA GLY A 261 23.81 -21.32 7.07
C GLY A 261 22.66 -22.05 7.80
N PRO A 262 22.36 -23.31 7.44
CA PRO A 262 21.34 -24.11 8.12
C PRO A 262 21.59 -24.25 9.63
N SER A 263 20.52 -24.25 10.43
CA SER A 263 20.59 -24.35 11.90
C SER A 263 19.46 -25.19 12.50
N ALA A 264 19.63 -25.65 13.75
CA ALA A 264 18.67 -26.53 14.43
C ALA A 264 17.48 -25.76 15.03
N LEU A 265 16.25 -26.27 14.85
CA LEU A 265 15.01 -25.63 15.28
C LEU A 265 15.03 -25.22 16.77
N THR A 266 14.53 -24.02 17.07
CA THR A 266 14.27 -23.55 18.43
C THR A 266 12.79 -23.71 18.80
N GLU A 267 12.48 -23.56 20.09
CA GLU A 267 11.09 -23.55 20.56
C GLU A 267 10.27 -22.42 19.93
N GLU A 268 10.89 -21.26 19.71
CA GLU A 268 10.27 -20.12 19.02
C GLU A 268 9.89 -20.45 17.56
N ASP A 269 10.73 -21.23 16.86
CA ASP A 269 10.44 -21.70 15.50
C ASP A 269 9.23 -22.66 15.48
N LEU A 270 9.09 -23.49 16.52
CA LEU A 270 7.95 -24.40 16.66
C LEU A 270 6.65 -23.64 16.89
N GLN A 271 6.69 -22.59 17.71
CA GLN A 271 5.54 -21.69 17.90
C GLN A 271 5.17 -20.96 16.62
N ALA A 272 6.16 -20.44 15.89
CA ALA A 272 5.95 -19.81 14.58
C ALA A 272 5.32 -20.76 13.54
N ARG A 273 5.55 -22.07 13.68
CA ARG A 273 4.99 -23.12 12.80
C ARG A 273 3.60 -23.65 13.20
N SER A 274 3.09 -23.28 14.36
CA SER A 274 1.80 -23.80 14.84
C SER A 274 0.66 -22.81 14.63
N ILE A 275 -0.54 -23.31 14.32
CA ILE A 275 -1.75 -22.48 14.29
C ILE A 275 -2.59 -22.86 15.49
N THR A 276 -2.98 -21.86 16.28
CA THR A 276 -3.75 -22.12 17.48
C THR A 276 -5.20 -22.51 17.11
N PRO A 277 -5.91 -23.26 17.97
CA PRO A 277 -7.32 -23.58 17.75
C PRO A 277 -8.20 -22.34 17.54
N GLU A 278 -7.88 -21.24 18.23
CA GLU A 278 -8.56 -19.96 18.15
C GLU A 278 -8.36 -19.31 16.78
N GLU A 279 -7.12 -19.29 16.26
CA GLU A 279 -6.80 -18.80 14.93
C GLU A 279 -7.54 -19.62 13.86
N LYS A 280 -7.56 -20.95 14.00
CA LYS A 280 -8.26 -21.85 13.08
C LYS A 280 -9.78 -21.60 13.10
N ARG A 281 -10.38 -21.40 14.27
CA ARG A 281 -11.81 -21.06 14.41
C ARG A 281 -12.11 -19.67 13.83
N GLY A 282 -11.23 -18.71 14.10
CA GLY A 282 -11.26 -17.35 13.54
C GLY A 282 -11.25 -17.35 12.02
N LEU A 283 -10.29 -18.03 11.39
CA LEU A 283 -10.17 -18.10 9.93
C LEU A 283 -11.37 -18.78 9.28
N LYS A 284 -11.95 -19.81 9.90
CA LYS A 284 -13.19 -20.42 9.41
C LYS A 284 -14.35 -19.42 9.42
N ALA A 285 -14.55 -18.69 10.52
CA ALA A 285 -15.60 -17.68 10.61
C ALA A 285 -15.39 -16.55 9.59
N ALA A 286 -14.15 -16.05 9.47
CA ALA A 286 -13.77 -15.04 8.50
C ALA A 286 -14.04 -15.49 7.06
N GLY A 287 -13.64 -16.72 6.71
CA GLY A 287 -13.86 -17.30 5.38
C GLY A 287 -15.34 -17.48 5.04
N VAL A 288 -16.17 -17.88 6.01
CA VAL A 288 -17.63 -17.98 5.81
C VAL A 288 -18.24 -16.60 5.57
N VAL A 289 -17.90 -15.61 6.38
CA VAL A 289 -18.42 -14.24 6.24
C VAL A 289 -17.95 -13.60 4.94
N LEU A 290 -16.68 -13.79 4.57
CA LEU A 290 -16.15 -13.35 3.27
C LEU A 290 -16.90 -14.01 2.11
N GLY A 291 -17.15 -15.33 2.18
CA GLY A 291 -17.91 -16.04 1.16
C GLY A 291 -19.34 -15.50 0.99
N ILE A 292 -20.04 -15.26 2.10
CA ILE A 292 -21.38 -14.64 2.09
C ILE A 292 -21.32 -13.24 1.48
N PHE A 293 -20.35 -12.42 1.90
CA PHE A 293 -20.17 -11.07 1.37
C PHE A 293 -19.88 -11.07 -0.13
N LEU A 294 -19.00 -11.95 -0.61
CA LEU A 294 -18.70 -12.07 -2.05
C LEU A 294 -19.92 -12.49 -2.86
N VAL A 295 -20.74 -13.43 -2.35
CA VAL A 295 -22.00 -13.82 -3.02
C VAL A 295 -22.97 -12.64 -3.11
N LEU A 296 -23.12 -11.85 -2.03
CA LEU A 296 -23.94 -10.64 -2.04
C LEU A 296 -23.37 -9.60 -3.01
N LEU A 297 -22.05 -9.40 -3.01
CA LEU A 297 -21.37 -8.47 -3.90
C LEU A 297 -21.59 -8.84 -5.36
N PHE A 298 -21.37 -10.11 -5.75
CA PHE A 298 -21.62 -10.56 -7.11
C PHE A 298 -23.09 -10.39 -7.51
N ARG A 299 -24.04 -10.56 -6.57
CA ARG A 299 -25.46 -10.28 -6.82
C ARG A 299 -25.77 -8.80 -7.00
N LEU A 300 -24.98 -7.90 -6.43
CA LEU A 300 -25.12 -6.45 -6.62
C LEU A 300 -24.45 -5.93 -7.90
N VAL A 301 -23.46 -6.67 -8.42
CA VAL A 301 -22.63 -6.25 -9.56
C VAL A 301 -23.05 -6.93 -10.88
N LEU A 302 -23.29 -8.24 -10.88
CA LEU A 302 -23.46 -9.02 -12.12
C LEU A 302 -24.85 -8.91 -12.76
N PRO A 303 -25.97 -9.02 -12.02
CA PRO A 303 -27.30 -8.98 -12.65
C PRO A 303 -27.57 -7.62 -13.30
N GLU A 304 -28.20 -7.64 -14.48
CA GLU A 304 -28.64 -6.41 -15.15
C GLU A 304 -29.63 -5.65 -14.28
N GLY A 305 -29.43 -4.34 -14.13
CA GLY A 305 -30.25 -3.49 -13.26
C GLY A 305 -29.92 -3.58 -11.77
N ALA A 306 -28.94 -4.40 -11.35
CA ALA A 306 -28.46 -4.38 -9.98
C ALA A 306 -27.76 -3.04 -9.63
N PRO A 307 -27.71 -2.62 -8.35
CA PRO A 307 -27.27 -1.29 -7.97
C PRO A 307 -25.85 -0.91 -8.45
N LEU A 308 -24.94 -1.89 -8.48
CA LEU A 308 -23.54 -1.73 -8.87
C LEU A 308 -23.25 -2.27 -10.29
N SER A 309 -24.30 -2.69 -11.02
CA SER A 309 -24.20 -3.15 -12.41
C SER A 309 -24.20 -1.97 -13.38
N GLY A 310 -23.52 -2.15 -14.51
CA GLY A 310 -23.44 -1.16 -15.58
C GLY A 310 -22.51 0.03 -15.31
N LYS A 311 -22.62 1.03 -16.18
CA LYS A 311 -21.82 2.26 -16.13
C LYS A 311 -22.39 3.26 -15.11
N ALA A 312 -21.49 3.98 -14.47
CA ALA A 312 -21.83 5.23 -13.82
C ALA A 312 -22.14 6.25 -14.93
N HIS A 313 -23.12 7.11 -14.70
CA HIS A 313 -23.45 8.21 -15.60
C HIS A 313 -23.14 9.54 -14.90
N ALA A 314 -23.04 10.61 -15.69
CA ALA A 314 -22.71 11.96 -15.24
C ALA A 314 -23.42 12.34 -13.92
N PRO A 315 -22.71 12.96 -12.96
CA PRO A 315 -21.39 13.60 -13.07
C PRO A 315 -20.19 12.65 -12.94
N TYR A 316 -20.43 11.34 -12.79
CA TYR A 316 -19.38 10.35 -12.60
C TYR A 316 -19.02 9.77 -13.97
N ASP A 317 -17.72 9.80 -14.34
CA ASP A 317 -17.20 9.28 -15.62
C ASP A 317 -17.79 7.91 -16.01
N ASP A 318 -17.71 7.54 -17.30
CA ASP A 318 -18.18 6.27 -17.90
C ASP A 318 -17.45 4.99 -17.41
N PHE A 319 -17.00 4.96 -16.16
CA PHE A 319 -16.52 3.78 -15.46
C PHE A 319 -17.66 2.91 -14.96
N ASP A 320 -17.38 1.65 -14.71
CA ASP A 320 -18.37 0.77 -14.10
C ASP A 320 -18.68 1.25 -12.67
N ARG A 321 -19.95 1.14 -12.25
CA ARG A 321 -20.38 1.63 -10.93
C ARG A 321 -19.61 0.98 -9.78
N TRP A 322 -19.32 -0.32 -9.90
CA TRP A 322 -18.54 -1.05 -8.90
C TRP A 322 -17.09 -0.53 -8.78
N VAL A 323 -16.49 -0.04 -9.87
CA VAL A 323 -15.14 0.55 -9.85
C VAL A 323 -15.15 1.88 -9.10
N LYS A 324 -16.17 2.71 -9.33
CA LYS A 324 -16.35 3.95 -8.55
C LYS A 324 -16.62 3.67 -7.06
N ALA A 325 -17.30 2.57 -6.76
CA ALA A 325 -17.58 2.13 -5.39
C ALA A 325 -16.47 1.26 -4.77
N ILE A 326 -15.29 1.12 -5.39
CA ILE A 326 -14.29 0.14 -4.95
C ILE A 326 -13.82 0.35 -3.50
N VAL A 327 -13.71 1.60 -3.07
CA VAL A 327 -13.21 1.96 -1.72
C VAL A 327 -14.13 1.45 -0.61
N PRO A 328 -15.45 1.79 -0.59
CA PRO A 328 -16.36 1.22 0.40
C PRO A 328 -16.50 -0.30 0.26
N LEU A 329 -16.40 -0.85 -0.95
CA LEU A 329 -16.40 -2.31 -1.15
C LEU A 329 -15.21 -2.98 -0.48
N LEU A 330 -14.00 -2.43 -0.62
CA LEU A 330 -12.80 -2.90 0.08
C LEU A 330 -12.95 -2.75 1.59
N PHE A 331 -13.47 -1.61 2.06
CA PHE A 331 -13.76 -1.39 3.48
C PHE A 331 -14.58 -2.53 4.07
N PHE A 332 -15.72 -2.90 3.46
CA PHE A 332 -16.54 -4.02 3.95
C PHE A 332 -15.90 -5.39 3.73
N CYS A 333 -15.17 -5.58 2.63
CA CYS A 333 -14.46 -6.81 2.31
C CYS A 333 -13.43 -7.18 3.38
N PHE A 334 -12.78 -6.20 3.99
CA PHE A 334 -11.84 -6.42 5.10
C PHE A 334 -12.50 -6.33 6.48
N LEU A 335 -13.39 -5.37 6.68
CA LEU A 335 -14.05 -5.16 7.98
C LEU A 335 -14.84 -6.39 8.41
N LEU A 336 -15.74 -6.90 7.56
CA LEU A 336 -16.67 -7.96 7.96
C LEU A 336 -15.93 -9.27 8.33
N PRO A 337 -14.99 -9.78 7.52
CA PRO A 337 -14.22 -10.96 7.89
C PRO A 337 -13.27 -10.68 9.05
N GLY A 338 -12.71 -9.47 9.17
CA GLY A 338 -11.86 -9.06 10.30
C GLY A 338 -12.60 -9.10 11.63
N VAL A 339 -13.82 -8.56 11.67
CA VAL A 339 -14.69 -8.61 12.85
C VAL A 339 -15.09 -10.05 13.15
N ALA A 340 -15.51 -10.82 12.15
CA ALA A 340 -15.89 -12.22 12.32
C ALA A 340 -14.73 -13.07 12.85
N TYR A 341 -13.52 -12.86 12.32
CA TYR A 341 -12.30 -13.46 12.83
C TYR A 341 -12.08 -13.09 14.29
N GLY A 342 -12.10 -11.80 14.62
CA GLY A 342 -11.80 -11.32 15.96
C GLY A 342 -12.79 -11.83 17.00
N ILE A 343 -14.09 -11.90 16.68
CA ILE A 343 -15.10 -12.48 17.56
C ILE A 343 -14.84 -13.98 17.76
N ALA A 344 -14.67 -14.73 16.68
CA ALA A 344 -14.45 -16.17 16.74
C ALA A 344 -13.10 -16.54 17.37
N ALA A 345 -12.07 -15.71 17.25
CA ALA A 345 -10.78 -15.89 17.92
C ALA A 345 -10.77 -15.37 19.38
N GLY A 346 -11.86 -14.76 19.85
CA GLY A 346 -11.97 -14.21 21.21
C GLY A 346 -11.20 -12.89 21.44
N ARG A 347 -10.77 -12.23 20.35
CA ARG A 347 -10.05 -10.95 20.35
C ARG A 347 -10.97 -9.71 20.32
N ILE A 348 -12.21 -9.88 19.89
CA ILE A 348 -13.26 -8.86 19.90
C ILE A 348 -14.40 -9.37 20.75
N ARG A 349 -14.74 -8.65 21.82
CA ARG A 349 -15.83 -9.02 22.75
C ARG A 349 -17.05 -8.12 22.60
N ASN A 350 -16.84 -6.89 22.17
CA ASN A 350 -17.88 -5.88 22.00
C ASN A 350 -17.51 -4.90 20.88
N ASP A 351 -18.44 -3.99 20.59
CA ASP A 351 -18.30 -2.91 19.61
C ASP A 351 -17.17 -1.92 19.97
N HIS A 352 -16.93 -1.67 21.26
CA HIS A 352 -15.83 -0.82 21.71
C HIS A 352 -14.45 -1.35 21.28
N ASP A 353 -14.25 -2.67 21.24
CA ASP A 353 -13.00 -3.26 20.74
C ASP A 353 -12.78 -2.95 19.25
N VAL A 354 -13.85 -3.01 18.44
CA VAL A 354 -13.80 -2.66 17.00
C VAL A 354 -13.48 -1.18 16.84
N ALA A 355 -14.18 -0.31 17.56
CA ALA A 355 -13.95 1.13 17.53
C ALA A 355 -12.51 1.49 17.95
N LYS A 356 -11.97 0.80 18.96
CA LYS A 356 -10.58 0.96 19.39
C LYS A 356 -9.58 0.54 18.32
N MET A 357 -9.84 -0.54 17.57
CA MET A 357 -8.99 -0.95 16.44
C MET A 357 -9.02 0.08 15.31
N MET A 358 -10.20 0.62 14.99
CA MET A 358 -10.37 1.68 14.00
C MET A 358 -9.64 2.96 14.44
N GLY A 359 -9.81 3.39 15.69
CA GLY A 359 -9.16 4.58 16.24
C GLY A 359 -7.63 4.48 16.24
N LYS A 360 -7.06 3.31 16.61
CA LYS A 360 -5.62 3.08 16.48
C LYS A 360 -5.14 3.15 15.04
N THR A 361 -5.92 2.63 14.10
CA THR A 361 -5.60 2.71 12.67
C THR A 361 -5.56 4.15 12.19
N MET A 362 -6.50 4.99 12.61
CA MET A 362 -6.46 6.42 12.28
C MET A 362 -5.31 7.16 12.96
N ALA A 363 -4.91 6.76 14.17
CA ALA A 363 -3.73 7.32 14.83
C ALA A 363 -2.44 7.02 14.05
N ASP A 364 -2.29 5.79 13.54
CA ASP A 364 -1.14 5.40 12.72
C ASP A 364 -1.13 6.10 11.35
N MET A 365 -2.28 6.63 10.90
CA MET A 365 -2.39 7.50 9.71
C MET A 365 -2.01 8.96 9.98
N GLY A 366 -1.61 9.32 11.21
CA GLY A 366 -1.17 10.68 11.55
C GLY A 366 -0.12 11.24 10.58
N PRO A 367 0.99 10.52 10.29
CA PRO A 367 2.00 10.96 9.33
C PRO A 367 1.54 11.06 7.87
N TYR A 368 0.41 10.45 7.51
CA TYR A 368 -0.19 10.59 6.18
C TYR A 368 -1.05 11.86 6.07
N ILE A 369 -1.70 12.26 7.18
CA ILE A 369 -2.56 13.43 7.27
C ILE A 369 -1.74 14.73 7.41
N VAL A 370 -0.64 14.67 8.18
CA VAL A 370 0.28 15.80 8.49
C VAL A 370 1.37 15.90 7.44
#